data_AF-A0A973HGA6-F1
#
_entry.id   AF-A0A973HGA6-F1
#
_cell.length_a   1.000
_cell.length_b   1.000
_cell.length_c   1.000
_cell.angle_alpha   90.00
_cell.angle_beta   90.00
_cell.angle_gamma   90.00
#
_symmetry.space_group_name_H-M   'P 1'
#
loop_
_entity.id
_entity.type
_entity.pdbx_description
1 polymer ?
#
loop_
_entity_poly.entity_id
_entity_poly.type
_entity_poly.pdbx_seq_one_letter_code
_entity_poly.pdbx_strand_id
1 'polypeptide(L)'
;MEVRINSKKEILKSFVGWLPLALFCVVFYGMIFVLVIMYLLSNVLSIEEVLARQIGWVIGGALLVFLGYLYINWLTKSLSSYHLSISNSTLRVKGKTGWKSLDIEVPLNTIREINIGQSASMAEKLSGGHGAIQDQVASRLSFIPSSGKPFKLDFAAKAFDNESLFEFLIFAKSKGLQTNVSV
;
A
#
# COMPACT_ATOMS: atom_id res chain seq x y z
N MET A 1 17.61 9.75 -14.10
CA MET A 1 16.26 9.29 -14.46
C MET A 1 15.41 9.29 -13.20
N GLU A 2 14.29 10.00 -13.21
CA GLU A 2 13.34 10.08 -12.08
C GLU A 2 11.99 9.54 -12.53
N VAL A 3 11.36 8.73 -11.67
CA VAL A 3 10.05 8.15 -11.95
C VAL A 3 8.95 9.12 -11.55
N ARG A 4 8.05 9.40 -12.50
CA ARG A 4 6.88 10.24 -12.27
C ARG A 4 5.90 9.55 -11.32
N ILE A 5 5.37 10.32 -10.38
CA ILE A 5 4.37 9.86 -9.41
C ILE A 5 2.98 10.11 -10.00
N ASN A 6 2.08 9.14 -9.82
CA ASN A 6 0.68 9.29 -10.18
C ASN A 6 0.01 10.41 -9.37
N SER A 7 -0.99 11.05 -9.98
CA SER A 7 -1.85 11.97 -9.25
C SER A 7 -2.63 11.22 -8.16
N LYS A 8 -3.06 11.93 -7.12
CA LYS A 8 -3.91 11.36 -6.04
C LYS A 8 -5.16 10.64 -6.59
N LYS A 9 -5.71 11.14 -7.69
CA LYS A 9 -6.88 10.58 -8.37
C LYS A 9 -6.55 9.25 -9.05
N GLU A 10 -5.41 9.14 -9.72
CA GLU A 10 -4.96 7.90 -10.35
C GLU A 10 -4.59 6.84 -9.32
N ILE A 11 -3.92 7.24 -8.23
CA ILE A 11 -3.65 6.37 -7.09
C ILE A 11 -4.96 5.77 -6.58
N LEU A 12 -5.98 6.58 -6.31
CA LEU A 12 -7.29 6.09 -5.86
C LEU A 12 -7.95 5.13 -6.86
N LYS A 13 -7.90 5.45 -8.16
CA LYS A 13 -8.43 4.59 -9.22
C LYS A 13 -7.74 3.22 -9.26
N SER A 14 -6.44 3.17 -8.97
CA SER A 14 -5.68 1.91 -8.96
C SER A 14 -6.13 0.91 -7.88
N PHE A 15 -6.90 1.37 -6.88
CA PHE A 15 -7.48 0.54 -5.82
C PHE A 15 -8.94 0.15 -6.07
N VAL A 16 -9.52 0.44 -7.24
CA VAL A 16 -10.92 0.07 -7.56
C VAL A 16 -11.15 -1.43 -7.44
N GLY A 17 -10.17 -2.27 -7.82
CA GLY A 17 -10.25 -3.72 -7.65
C GLY A 17 -10.35 -4.18 -6.18
N TRP A 18 -10.04 -3.30 -5.22
CA TRP A 18 -10.11 -3.59 -3.78
C TRP A 18 -11.45 -3.18 -3.17
N LEU A 19 -12.35 -2.54 -3.93
CA LEU A 19 -13.66 -2.11 -3.44
C LEU A 19 -14.48 -3.24 -2.79
N PRO A 20 -14.57 -4.46 -3.37
CA PRO A 20 -15.32 -5.53 -2.73
C PRO A 20 -14.77 -5.91 -1.35
N LEU A 21 -13.44 -5.98 -1.23
CA LEU A 21 -12.78 -6.25 0.05
C LEU A 21 -13.00 -5.09 1.03
N ALA A 22 -12.87 -3.86 0.56
CA ALA A 22 -13.12 -2.67 1.38
C ALA A 22 -14.55 -2.64 1.91
N LEU A 23 -15.55 -2.97 1.08
CA LEU A 23 -16.96 -3.07 1.49
C LEU A 23 -17.15 -4.16 2.56
N PHE A 24 -16.56 -5.33 2.36
CA PHE A 24 -16.59 -6.39 3.36
C PHE A 24 -15.98 -5.96 4.69
N CYS A 25 -14.80 -5.32 4.65
CA CYS A 25 -14.14 -4.78 5.84
C CYS A 25 -15.01 -3.70 6.53
N VAL A 26 -15.64 -2.82 5.76
CA VAL A 26 -16.55 -1.79 6.28
C VAL A 26 -17.70 -2.43 7.03
N VAL A 27 -18.37 -3.44 6.47
CA VAL A 27 -19.45 -4.15 7.16
C VAL A 27 -18.94 -4.84 8.43
N PHE A 28 -17.85 -5.60 8.32
CA PHE A 28 -17.31 -6.37 9.44
C PHE A 28 -16.86 -5.48 10.61
N TYR A 29 -16.00 -4.50 10.34
CA TYR A 29 -15.52 -3.56 11.38
C TYR A 29 -16.61 -2.60 11.83
N GLY A 30 -17.52 -2.22 10.95
CA GLY A 30 -18.69 -1.40 11.29
C GLY A 30 -19.56 -2.07 12.36
N MET A 31 -19.86 -3.35 12.18
CA MET A 31 -20.59 -4.13 13.18
C MET A 31 -19.85 -4.20 14.52
N ILE A 32 -18.53 -4.38 14.50
CA ILE A 32 -17.71 -4.37 15.73
C ILE A 32 -17.81 -3.00 16.42
N PHE A 33 -17.67 -1.89 15.70
CA PHE A 33 -17.78 -0.55 16.27
C PHE A 33 -19.15 -0.30 16.89
N VAL A 34 -20.23 -0.67 16.19
CA VAL A 34 -21.59 -0.54 16.71
C VAL A 34 -21.75 -1.34 18.01
N LEU A 35 -21.32 -2.60 18.04
CA LEU A 35 -21.41 -3.46 19.22
C LEU A 35 -20.59 -2.92 20.40
N VAL A 36 -19.38 -2.43 20.15
CA VAL A 36 -18.52 -1.83 21.19
C VAL A 36 -19.17 -0.57 21.76
N ILE A 37 -19.70 0.32 20.91
CA ILE A 37 -20.37 1.54 21.37
C ILE A 37 -21.64 1.19 22.14
N MET A 38 -22.46 0.26 21.64
CA MET A 38 -23.64 -0.21 22.36
C MET A 38 -23.27 -0.77 23.74
N TYR A 39 -22.24 -1.61 23.82
CA TYR A 39 -21.75 -2.16 25.08
C TYR A 39 -21.30 -1.08 26.07
N LEU A 40 -20.58 -0.06 25.59
CA LEU A 40 -20.16 1.06 26.42
C LEU A 40 -21.36 1.88 26.92
N LEU A 41 -22.32 2.17 26.04
CA LEU A 41 -23.52 2.94 26.40
C LEU A 41 -24.40 2.21 27.41
N SER A 42 -24.61 0.90 27.24
CA SER A 42 -25.48 0.12 28.12
C SER A 42 -24.83 -0.23 29.46
N ASN A 43 -23.55 -0.61 29.46
CA ASN A 43 -22.90 -1.16 30.66
C ASN A 43 -22.09 -0.15 31.45
N VAL A 44 -21.57 0.90 30.81
CA VAL A 44 -20.77 1.93 31.49
C VAL A 44 -21.63 3.15 31.83
N LEU A 45 -22.52 3.55 30.91
CA LEU A 45 -23.36 4.74 31.06
C LEU A 45 -24.80 4.41 31.47
N SER A 46 -25.15 3.13 31.63
CA SER A 46 -26.47 2.64 32.04
C SER A 46 -27.62 3.20 31.19
N ILE A 47 -27.37 3.47 29.91
CA ILE A 47 -28.39 3.94 28.97
C ILE A 47 -29.28 2.77 28.58
N GLU A 48 -30.59 3.02 28.47
CA GLU A 48 -31.57 2.03 27.99
C GLU A 48 -31.14 1.41 26.66
N GLU A 49 -31.32 0.08 26.55
CA GLU A 49 -30.81 -0.71 25.43
C GLU A 49 -31.32 -0.23 24.06
N VAL A 50 -32.57 0.21 23.98
CA VAL A 50 -33.18 0.74 22.74
C VAL A 50 -32.48 2.02 22.30
N LEU A 51 -32.18 2.90 23.25
CA LEU A 51 -31.56 4.20 23.02
C LEU A 51 -30.06 4.04 22.74
N ALA A 52 -29.40 3.14 23.47
CA ALA A 52 -28.02 2.73 23.22
C ALA A 52 -27.84 2.10 21.82
N ARG A 53 -28.80 1.30 21.34
CA ARG A 53 -28.80 0.75 19.98
C ARG A 53 -28.89 1.85 18.93
N GLN A 54 -29.84 2.78 19.06
CA GLN A 54 -30.02 3.86 18.10
C GLN A 54 -28.77 4.76 18.01
N ILE A 55 -28.21 5.14 19.16
CA ILE A 55 -26.96 5.92 19.23
C ILE A 55 -25.79 5.11 18.67
N GLY A 56 -25.70 3.82 19.01
CA GLY A 56 -24.64 2.92 18.55
C GLY A 56 -24.56 2.82 17.02
N TRP A 57 -25.70 2.72 16.34
CA TRP A 57 -25.74 2.73 14.87
C TRP A 57 -25.25 4.05 14.28
N VAL A 58 -25.71 5.18 14.82
CA VAL A 58 -25.35 6.52 14.32
C VAL A 58 -23.87 6.81 14.55
N ILE A 59 -23.39 6.65 15.79
CA ILE A 59 -21.99 6.93 16.14
C ILE A 59 -21.06 5.92 15.50
N GLY A 60 -21.40 4.62 15.52
CA GLY A 60 -20.59 3.58 14.91
C GLY A 60 -20.45 3.77 13.41
N GLY A 61 -21.55 4.10 12.71
CA GLY A 61 -21.54 4.43 11.29
C GLY A 61 -20.71 5.68 10.99
N ALA A 62 -20.90 6.77 11.75
CA ALA A 62 -20.14 8.00 11.58
C ALA A 62 -18.63 7.79 11.81
N LEU A 63 -18.27 7.04 12.86
CA LEU A 63 -16.88 6.72 13.18
C LEU A 63 -16.23 5.88 12.09
N LEU A 64 -16.96 4.90 11.54
CA LEU A 64 -16.49 4.06 10.44
C LEU A 64 -16.19 4.88 9.17
N VAL A 65 -17.10 5.78 8.79
CA VAL A 65 -16.90 6.67 7.63
C VAL A 65 -15.71 7.59 7.87
N PHE A 66 -15.61 8.17 9.07
CA PHE A 66 -14.50 9.05 9.43
C PHE A 66 -13.15 8.34 9.40
N LEU A 67 -13.04 7.16 10.01
CA LEU A 67 -11.82 6.35 10.00
C LEU A 67 -11.45 5.88 8.59
N GLY A 68 -12.45 5.48 7.78
CA GLY A 68 -12.25 5.13 6.38
C GLY A 68 -11.68 6.30 5.58
N TYR A 69 -12.23 7.50 5.76
CA TYR A 69 -11.72 8.72 5.13
C TYR A 69 -10.28 9.01 5.55
N LEU A 70 -9.98 8.95 6.85
CA LEU A 70 -8.62 9.17 7.37
C LEU A 70 -7.63 8.17 6.77
N TYR A 71 -8.01 6.89 6.69
CA TYR A 71 -7.18 5.84 6.13
C TYR A 71 -6.88 6.09 4.64
N ILE A 72 -7.91 6.34 3.83
CA ILE A 72 -7.74 6.60 2.39
C ILE A 72 -6.88 7.84 2.18
N ASN A 73 -7.16 8.94 2.89
CA ASN A 73 -6.38 10.17 2.78
C ASN A 73 -4.91 9.96 3.18
N TRP A 74 -4.65 9.22 4.26
CA TRP A 74 -3.30 8.85 4.68
C TRP A 74 -2.58 7.98 3.64
N LEU A 75 -3.26 6.97 3.10
CA LEU A 75 -2.73 6.06 2.10
C LEU A 75 -2.35 6.84 0.83
N THR A 76 -3.28 7.64 0.29
CA THR A 76 -3.05 8.43 -0.93
C THR A 76 -1.94 9.46 -0.72
N LYS A 77 -1.93 10.17 0.41
CA LYS A 77 -0.85 11.13 0.72
C LYS A 77 0.51 10.42 0.80
N SER A 78 0.56 9.26 1.43
CA SER A 78 1.77 8.46 1.55
C SER A 78 2.26 7.98 0.18
N LEU A 79 1.40 7.43 -0.67
CA LEU A 79 1.80 6.96 -2.00
C LEU A 79 2.22 8.11 -2.91
N SER A 80 1.57 9.28 -2.81
CA SER A 80 1.96 10.48 -3.55
C SER A 80 3.32 11.07 -3.12
N SER A 81 3.89 10.60 -2.01
CA SER A 81 5.23 11.01 -1.54
C SER A 81 6.35 10.03 -1.89
N TYR A 82 6.03 8.98 -2.65
CA TYR A 82 7.04 8.03 -3.13
C TYR A 82 8.01 8.73 -4.05
N HIS A 83 9.27 8.32 -4.03
CA HIS A 83 10.26 8.87 -4.93
C HIS A 83 11.24 7.77 -5.33
N LEU A 84 11.51 7.69 -6.62
CA LEU A 84 12.41 6.70 -7.19
C LEU A 84 13.23 7.39 -8.27
N SER A 85 14.55 7.43 -8.07
CA SER A 85 15.43 8.08 -9.04
C SER A 85 16.82 7.43 -9.07
N ILE A 86 17.44 7.49 -10.24
CA ILE A 86 18.86 7.18 -10.44
C ILE A 86 19.54 8.46 -10.88
N SER A 87 20.48 8.95 -10.07
CA SER A 87 21.29 10.14 -10.35
C SER A 87 22.75 9.86 -9.97
N ASN A 88 23.69 10.23 -10.85
CA ASN A 88 25.14 10.10 -10.61
C ASN A 88 25.58 8.73 -10.04
N SER A 89 25.05 7.64 -10.60
CA SER A 89 25.31 6.25 -10.14
C SER A 89 24.82 5.93 -8.73
N THR A 90 23.90 6.72 -8.18
CA THR A 90 23.20 6.47 -6.93
C THR A 90 21.72 6.24 -7.21
N LEU A 91 21.17 5.18 -6.63
CA LEU A 91 19.75 4.88 -6.60
C LEU A 91 19.15 5.44 -5.32
N ARG A 92 18.16 6.33 -5.45
CA ARG A 92 17.34 6.82 -4.35
C ARG A 92 15.98 6.14 -4.37
N VAL A 93 15.60 5.55 -3.24
CA VAL A 93 14.32 4.87 -3.06
C VAL A 93 13.64 5.41 -1.81
N LYS A 94 12.45 5.99 -2.01
CA LYS A 94 11.59 6.50 -0.94
C LYS A 94 10.17 6.00 -1.09
N GLY A 95 9.61 5.47 0.00
CA GLY A 95 8.20 5.10 0.10
C GLY A 95 7.94 4.18 1.29
N LYS A 96 7.09 3.17 1.16
CA LYS A 96 6.79 2.22 2.26
C LYS A 96 7.25 0.79 1.97
N THR A 97 7.66 0.13 3.05
CA THR A 97 7.92 -1.31 3.15
C THR A 97 7.12 -1.86 4.34
N GLY A 98 5.95 -2.44 4.05
CA GLY A 98 4.96 -2.81 5.06
C GLY A 98 4.51 -1.59 5.88
N TRP A 99 4.73 -1.65 7.19
CA TRP A 99 4.37 -0.59 8.14
C TRP A 99 5.42 0.50 8.30
N LYS A 100 6.62 0.34 7.71
CA LYS A 100 7.73 1.28 7.86
C LYS A 100 7.91 2.13 6.59
N SER A 101 8.35 3.36 6.77
CA SER A 101 8.89 4.15 5.67
C SER A 101 10.29 3.68 5.31
N LEU A 102 10.59 3.70 4.02
CA LEU A 102 11.90 3.50 3.45
C LEU A 102 12.33 4.84 2.84
N ASP A 103 13.50 5.35 3.19
CA ASP A 103 14.15 6.47 2.53
C ASP A 103 15.64 6.14 2.54
N ILE A 104 16.14 5.61 1.42
CA ILE A 104 17.51 5.14 1.30
C ILE A 104 18.13 5.64 0.00
N GLU A 105 19.43 5.87 0.06
CA GLU A 105 20.27 6.17 -1.08
C GLU A 105 21.38 5.12 -1.11
N VAL A 106 21.47 4.39 -2.20
CA VAL A 106 22.42 3.28 -2.36
C VAL A 106 23.17 3.41 -3.68
N PRO A 107 24.48 3.16 -3.71
CA PRO A 107 25.22 3.16 -4.97
C PRO A 107 24.68 2.08 -5.92
N LEU A 108 24.53 2.40 -7.20
CA LEU A 108 23.90 1.52 -8.18
C LEU A 108 24.64 0.20 -8.35
N ASN A 109 25.97 0.19 -8.19
CA ASN A 109 26.81 -1.01 -8.22
C ASN A 109 26.56 -1.99 -7.06
N THR A 110 25.88 -1.53 -5.99
CA THR A 110 25.47 -2.41 -4.88
C THR A 110 24.16 -3.13 -5.17
N ILE A 111 23.41 -2.71 -6.20
CA ILE A 111 22.18 -3.37 -6.63
C ILE A 111 22.52 -4.31 -7.78
N ARG A 112 22.02 -5.54 -7.68
CA ARG A 112 22.16 -6.55 -8.74
C ARG A 112 20.91 -6.58 -9.62
N GLU A 113 19.75 -6.51 -8.99
CA GLU A 113 18.48 -6.76 -9.67
C GLU A 113 17.35 -5.90 -9.09
N ILE A 114 16.47 -5.43 -9.97
CA ILE A 114 15.24 -4.70 -9.63
C ILE A 114 14.06 -5.39 -10.31
N ASN A 115 13.13 -5.92 -9.53
CA ASN A 115 12.00 -6.68 -10.04
C ASN A 115 10.66 -6.10 -9.61
N ILE A 116 9.70 -6.09 -10.53
CA ILE A 116 8.30 -5.79 -10.25
C ILE A 116 7.52 -7.09 -10.02
N GLY A 117 6.66 -7.14 -9.00
CA GLY A 117 5.73 -8.25 -8.81
C GLY A 117 6.31 -9.55 -8.22
N GLN A 118 7.55 -9.54 -7.74
CA GLN A 118 8.20 -10.75 -7.20
C GLN A 118 8.23 -10.81 -5.67
N SER A 119 8.28 -12.05 -5.16
CA SER A 119 8.43 -12.48 -3.76
C SER A 119 7.21 -12.28 -2.86
N ALA A 120 6.23 -13.19 -2.98
CA ALA A 120 5.24 -13.41 -1.92
C ALA A 120 5.90 -14.18 -0.76
N SER A 121 5.82 -13.64 0.45
CA SER A 121 6.12 -14.35 1.70
C SER A 121 5.23 -15.59 1.85
N MET A 122 5.63 -16.55 2.70
CA MET A 122 4.84 -17.77 2.93
C MET A 122 3.40 -17.46 3.39
N ALA A 123 3.22 -16.41 4.21
CA ALA A 123 1.90 -15.91 4.62
C ALA A 123 1.09 -15.30 3.45
N GLU A 124 1.74 -14.56 2.55
CA GLU A 124 1.11 -13.99 1.35
C GLU A 124 0.75 -15.09 0.33
N LYS A 125 1.54 -16.17 0.24
CA LYS A 125 1.24 -17.35 -0.60
C LYS A 125 0.02 -18.13 -0.08
N LEU A 126 -0.06 -18.34 1.24
CA LEU A 126 -1.20 -18.98 1.88
C LEU A 126 -2.50 -18.18 1.71
N SER A 127 -2.37 -16.85 1.59
CA SER A 127 -3.49 -15.94 1.37
C SER A 127 -3.74 -15.64 -0.13
N GLY A 128 -3.00 -16.29 -1.03
CA GLY A 128 -2.92 -15.99 -2.47
C GLY A 128 -4.21 -16.19 -3.26
N GLY A 129 -5.25 -16.77 -2.66
CA GLY A 129 -6.60 -16.81 -3.23
C GLY A 129 -7.36 -15.47 -3.17
N HIS A 130 -6.83 -14.46 -2.45
CA HIS A 130 -7.44 -13.14 -2.33
C HIS A 130 -6.80 -12.15 -3.30
N GLY A 131 -7.59 -11.64 -4.25
CA GLY A 131 -7.13 -10.75 -5.33
C GLY A 131 -6.39 -9.48 -4.86
N ALA A 132 -6.73 -8.94 -3.68
CA ALA A 132 -6.02 -7.78 -3.11
C ALA A 132 -4.58 -8.10 -2.70
N ILE A 133 -4.32 -9.30 -2.16
CA ILE A 133 -2.97 -9.71 -1.76
C ILE A 133 -2.13 -10.01 -3.00
N GLN A 134 -2.72 -10.66 -4.00
CA GLN A 134 -2.06 -10.88 -5.29
C GLN A 134 -1.70 -9.55 -5.97
N ASP A 135 -2.62 -8.58 -5.97
CA ASP A 135 -2.39 -7.25 -6.56
C ASP A 135 -1.38 -6.40 -5.74
N GLN A 136 -1.35 -6.54 -4.41
CA GLN A 136 -0.30 -5.94 -3.58
C GLN A 136 1.08 -6.51 -3.92
N VAL A 137 1.20 -7.84 -4.07
CA VAL A 137 2.44 -8.49 -4.46
C VAL A 137 2.84 -8.06 -5.88
N ALA A 138 1.89 -8.05 -6.82
CA ALA A 138 2.12 -7.64 -8.21
C ALA A 138 2.59 -6.19 -8.35
N SER A 139 2.11 -5.30 -7.48
CA SER A 139 2.47 -3.88 -7.50
C SER A 139 3.75 -3.53 -6.71
N ARG A 140 4.43 -4.52 -6.11
CA ARG A 140 5.67 -4.35 -5.34
C ARG A 140 6.87 -4.19 -6.26
N LEU A 141 7.77 -3.27 -5.91
CA LEU A 141 9.11 -3.21 -6.47
C LEU A 141 10.11 -3.78 -5.46
N SER A 142 10.89 -4.76 -5.88
CA SER A 142 11.88 -5.45 -5.05
C SER A 142 13.29 -5.14 -5.56
N PHE A 143 14.19 -4.83 -4.64
CA PHE A 143 15.56 -4.49 -4.91
C PHE A 143 16.47 -5.52 -4.25
N ILE A 144 17.29 -6.19 -5.06
CA ILE A 144 18.18 -7.26 -4.63
C ILE A 144 19.61 -6.71 -4.69
N PRO A 145 20.23 -6.42 -3.55
CA PRO A 145 21.60 -5.97 -3.52
C PRO A 145 22.58 -7.13 -3.77
N SER A 146 23.78 -6.82 -4.27
CA SER A 146 24.90 -7.74 -4.44
C SER A 146 25.40 -8.31 -3.11
N SER A 147 25.15 -7.60 -2.00
CA SER A 147 25.43 -8.04 -0.63
C SER A 147 24.35 -7.50 0.32
N GLY A 148 23.90 -8.32 1.27
CA GLY A 148 22.91 -7.94 2.28
C GLY A 148 21.50 -8.43 1.99
N LYS A 149 20.53 -7.87 2.73
CA LYS A 149 19.12 -8.29 2.65
C LYS A 149 18.39 -7.51 1.54
N PRO A 150 17.56 -8.18 0.72
CA PRO A 150 16.66 -7.48 -0.20
C PRO A 150 15.74 -6.53 0.54
N PHE A 151 15.41 -5.42 -0.10
CA PHE A 151 14.42 -4.47 0.37
C PHE A 151 13.35 -4.27 -0.69
N LYS A 152 12.19 -3.76 -0.29
CA LYS A 152 11.02 -3.65 -1.14
C LYS A 152 10.32 -2.32 -0.97
N LEU A 153 9.56 -1.96 -1.99
CA LEU A 153 8.66 -0.83 -2.03
C LEU A 153 7.27 -1.37 -2.37
N ASP A 154 6.40 -1.42 -1.35
CA ASP A 154 5.04 -1.91 -1.53
C ASP A 154 4.19 -0.87 -2.28
N PHE A 155 3.29 -1.32 -3.15
CA PHE A 155 2.41 -0.49 -3.98
C PHE A 155 3.14 0.46 -4.96
N ALA A 156 4.40 0.18 -5.30
CA ALA A 156 5.18 0.99 -6.24
C ALA A 156 4.46 1.18 -7.58
N ALA A 157 3.91 0.12 -8.18
CA ALA A 157 3.19 0.19 -9.46
C ALA A 157 1.84 0.93 -9.39
N LYS A 158 1.34 1.21 -8.18
CA LYS A 158 0.14 2.03 -7.97
C LYS A 158 0.50 3.49 -7.69
N ALA A 159 1.66 3.71 -7.06
CA ALA A 159 2.17 5.04 -6.73
C ALA A 159 2.79 5.75 -7.95
N PHE A 160 3.50 5.02 -8.80
CA PHE A 160 4.19 5.57 -9.96
C PHE A 160 3.37 5.45 -11.24
N ASP A 161 3.63 6.39 -12.15
CA ASP A 161 3.16 6.28 -13.53
C ASP A 161 3.79 5.06 -14.20
N ASN A 162 2.97 4.28 -14.90
CA ASN A 162 3.39 2.99 -15.46
C ASN A 162 4.44 3.15 -16.56
N GLU A 163 4.30 4.17 -17.42
CA GLU A 163 5.22 4.45 -18.51
C GLU A 163 6.57 4.89 -17.95
N SER A 164 6.57 5.85 -17.04
CA SER A 164 7.78 6.33 -16.38
C SER A 164 8.49 5.24 -15.55
N LEU A 165 7.73 4.34 -14.89
CA LEU A 165 8.29 3.20 -14.17
C LEU A 165 8.91 2.18 -15.13
N PHE A 166 8.27 1.92 -16.27
CA PHE A 166 8.79 1.04 -17.30
C PHE A 166 10.09 1.58 -17.92
N GLU A 167 10.11 2.87 -18.30
CA GLU A 167 11.31 3.55 -18.79
C GLU A 167 12.45 3.50 -17.77
N PHE A 168 12.14 3.66 -16.49
CA PHE A 168 13.12 3.53 -15.42
C PHE A 168 13.72 2.12 -15.34
N LEU A 169 12.92 1.07 -15.49
CA LEU A 169 13.41 -0.30 -15.47
C LEU A 169 14.28 -0.61 -16.71
N ILE A 170 13.90 -0.11 -17.88
CA ILE A 170 14.75 -0.19 -19.08
C ILE A 170 16.07 0.57 -18.86
N PHE A 171 16.00 1.77 -18.29
CA PHE A 171 17.18 2.58 -17.99
C PHE A 171 18.09 1.86 -16.97
N ALA A 172 17.53 1.26 -15.92
CA ALA A 172 18.26 0.45 -14.95
C ALA A 172 18.99 -0.73 -15.65
N LYS A 173 18.32 -1.41 -16.58
CA LYS A 173 18.91 -2.48 -17.39
C LYS A 173 20.08 -2.00 -18.25
N SER A 174 19.96 -0.82 -18.85
CA SER A 174 21.06 -0.18 -19.60
C SER A 174 22.29 0.13 -18.74
N LYS A 175 22.13 0.22 -17.42
CA LYS A 175 23.21 0.43 -16.44
C LYS A 175 23.77 -0.86 -15.85
N GLY A 176 23.40 -2.01 -16.39
CA GLY A 176 23.91 -3.33 -15.98
C GLY A 176 23.11 -4.00 -14.86
N LEU A 177 21.96 -3.47 -14.47
CA LEU A 177 21.06 -4.11 -13.51
C LEU A 177 20.20 -5.17 -14.22
N GLN A 178 19.91 -6.28 -13.53
CA GLN A 178 18.92 -7.22 -14.00
C GLN A 178 17.51 -6.68 -13.69
N THR A 179 16.60 -6.80 -14.65
CA THR A 179 15.19 -6.45 -14.46
C THR A 179 14.31 -7.51 -15.11
N ASN A 180 13.19 -7.84 -14.48
CA ASN A 180 12.22 -8.81 -15.03
C ASN A 180 11.28 -8.24 -16.10
N VAL A 181 11.58 -7.05 -16.64
CA VAL A 181 10.86 -6.44 -17.75
C VAL A 181 11.57 -6.78 -19.06
N SER A 182 10.84 -7.41 -19.97
CA SER A 182 11.29 -7.69 -21.33
C SER A 182 11.09 -6.47 -22.23
N VAL A 183 12.12 -6.13 -23.00
CA VAL A 183 12.01 -5.25 -24.18
C VAL A 183 11.70 -6.16 -25.37
#